data_AF-A0A9P9TPD3-F1
#
_entry.id   AF-A0A9P9TPD3-F1
#
_cell.length_a   1.000
_cell.length_b   1.000
_cell.length_c   1.000
_cell.angle_alpha   90.00
_cell.angle_beta   90.00
_cell.angle_gamma   90.00
#
_symmetry.space_group_name_H-M   'P 1'
#
loop_
_entity.id
_entity.type
_entity.pdbx_description
1 polymer ?
#
loop_
_entity_poly.entity_id
_entity_poly.type
_entity_poly.pdbx_seq_one_letter_code
_entity_poly.pdbx_strand_id
1 'polypeptide(L)'
;MSAFSRGCLLRHQCAFKTPRTAHFFLPTKYQQPRCFSSSTLLQAAKQVRPSQPVKKVVPKNKSSSAPIKASISAKAPTTASPLVYKSYALSLAEKTHPTHLYEAPSHTVYMLTCYGTAGFCFTYAAISFWSNYMLAPPDLATWVPVALGGVSFLMACLGGWLVLGPTRLVKSLVAVPRNVQMIKGGLAKPGDGSIVPELQIEVELKKMFPVPFFPRRKFYVKPEEIELSHRFVPVNKRISIQESRERAKLEAMEKARLLEYERNHILTSPFRRMSQLTFKMFTELKRVWTREGMMRVDIQNQRYKVDISGGWALEGGRALDRLAKIKA
;
A
#
# COMPACT_ATOMS: atom_id res chain seq x y z
N MET A 1 7.36 -12.84 -72.46
CA MET A 1 7.21 -11.47 -71.93
C MET A 1 5.81 -10.98 -72.23
N SER A 2 4.94 -10.84 -71.23
CA SER A 2 3.70 -10.02 -71.19
C SER A 2 2.97 -10.37 -69.88
N ALA A 3 3.06 -9.52 -68.85
CA ALA A 3 2.18 -8.39 -68.57
C ALA A 3 0.73 -8.84 -68.26
N PHE A 4 0.48 -9.17 -66.98
CA PHE A 4 -0.87 -9.33 -66.43
C PHE A 4 -1.49 -7.97 -66.09
N SER A 5 -2.78 -7.90 -66.38
CA SER A 5 -3.63 -6.73 -66.56
C SER A 5 -4.52 -6.51 -65.32
N ARG A 6 -4.65 -5.23 -64.92
CA ARG A 6 -5.83 -4.51 -64.36
C ARG A 6 -6.53 -5.14 -63.14
N GLY A 7 -6.56 -4.50 -61.97
CA GLY A 7 -7.32 -3.28 -61.66
C GLY A 7 -8.55 -3.68 -60.80
N CYS A 8 -8.48 -3.54 -59.47
CA CYS A 8 -9.04 -2.45 -58.65
C CYS A 8 -10.58 -2.31 -58.74
N LEU A 9 -11.25 -2.56 -57.60
CA LEU A 9 -12.37 -1.80 -56.99
C LEU A 9 -13.21 -2.73 -56.11
N LEU A 10 -13.31 -2.44 -54.81
CA LEU A 10 -14.57 -2.61 -54.07
C LEU A 10 -14.58 -1.68 -52.85
N ARG A 11 -15.61 -0.82 -52.86
CA ARG A 11 -15.94 0.23 -51.91
C ARG A 11 -16.43 -0.33 -50.57
N HIS A 12 -16.22 0.51 -49.55
CA HIS A 12 -16.97 0.67 -48.30
C HIS A 12 -18.37 0.06 -48.24
N GLN A 13 -18.70 -0.54 -47.09
CA GLN A 13 -19.74 -0.11 -46.14
C GLN A 13 -19.91 -1.18 -45.05
N CYS A 14 -19.89 -0.80 -43.77
CA CYS A 14 -20.73 -1.48 -42.77
C CYS A 14 -20.96 -0.59 -41.55
N ALA A 15 -22.24 -0.37 -41.30
CA ALA A 15 -22.82 0.61 -40.41
C ALA A 15 -22.96 0.09 -38.96
N PHE A 16 -22.97 1.04 -38.03
CA PHE A 16 -23.42 0.89 -36.65
C PHE A 16 -24.85 0.33 -36.57
N LYS A 17 -25.05 -0.75 -35.80
CA LYS A 17 -26.33 -1.05 -35.12
C LYS A 17 -26.08 -1.75 -33.77
N THR A 18 -26.43 -1.05 -32.70
CA THR A 18 -26.75 -1.63 -31.38
C THR A 18 -28.14 -2.26 -31.40
N PRO A 19 -28.39 -3.27 -30.55
CA PRO A 19 -29.50 -3.11 -29.61
C PRO A 19 -29.16 -3.52 -28.18
N ARG A 20 -29.75 -2.75 -27.24
CA ARG A 20 -29.94 -3.08 -25.83
C ARG A 20 -30.91 -4.26 -25.72
N THR A 21 -30.57 -5.28 -24.94
CA THR A 21 -31.56 -6.12 -24.25
C THR A 21 -31.03 -6.47 -22.86
N ALA A 22 -31.81 -6.15 -21.83
CA ALA A 22 -31.57 -6.47 -20.44
C ALA A 22 -32.21 -7.82 -20.10
N HIS A 23 -31.49 -8.68 -19.38
CA HIS A 23 -32.07 -9.84 -18.70
C HIS A 23 -31.54 -9.91 -17.26
N PHE A 24 -32.48 -10.03 -16.32
CA PHE A 24 -32.28 -10.17 -14.88
C PHE A 24 -32.58 -11.63 -14.44
N PHE A 25 -31.72 -12.14 -13.54
CA PHE A 25 -31.87 -13.22 -12.54
C PHE A 25 -31.98 -14.73 -12.91
N LEU A 26 -30.88 -15.46 -12.61
CA LEU A 26 -30.69 -16.72 -11.81
C LEU A 26 -31.37 -18.05 -12.23
N PRO A 27 -30.97 -19.22 -11.68
CA PRO A 27 -29.63 -19.82 -11.53
C PRO A 27 -29.60 -21.29 -12.09
N THR A 28 -28.53 -22.03 -11.77
CA THR A 28 -28.41 -23.52 -11.64
C THR A 28 -27.61 -24.29 -12.70
N LYS A 29 -26.72 -25.14 -12.16
CA LYS A 29 -26.09 -26.37 -12.67
C LYS A 29 -24.78 -26.24 -13.47
N TYR A 30 -23.69 -26.52 -12.73
CA TYR A 30 -22.62 -27.47 -13.07
C TYR A 30 -22.54 -27.90 -14.53
N GLN A 31 -21.46 -27.50 -15.21
CA GLN A 31 -20.79 -28.34 -16.19
C GLN A 31 -19.31 -27.97 -16.24
N GLN A 32 -18.48 -28.89 -15.73
CA GLN A 32 -17.05 -28.92 -16.01
C GLN A 32 -16.83 -29.33 -17.47
N PRO A 33 -16.00 -28.62 -18.24
CA PRO A 33 -15.34 -29.22 -19.38
C PRO A 33 -13.98 -29.80 -18.98
N ARG A 34 -13.75 -30.97 -19.56
CA ARG A 34 -12.71 -31.96 -19.30
C ARG A 34 -11.31 -31.45 -19.61
N CYS A 35 -10.37 -31.97 -18.82
CA CYS A 35 -8.94 -31.92 -19.05
C CYS A 35 -8.59 -32.54 -20.40
N PHE A 36 -7.82 -31.82 -21.22
CA PHE A 36 -6.95 -32.44 -22.20
C PHE A 36 -5.54 -32.45 -21.65
N SER A 37 -5.15 -33.64 -21.20
CA SER A 37 -3.77 -34.03 -20.95
C SER A 37 -3.08 -34.18 -22.31
N SER A 38 -2.02 -33.41 -22.54
CA SER A 38 -1.01 -33.74 -23.54
C SER A 38 0.36 -33.51 -22.91
N SER A 39 0.89 -34.59 -22.34
CA SER A 39 2.31 -34.78 -22.12
C SER A 39 2.97 -35.20 -23.43
N THR A 40 4.12 -34.59 -23.77
CA THR A 40 5.37 -35.28 -24.17
C THR A 40 6.46 -34.22 -24.37
N LEU A 41 7.51 -34.28 -23.53
CA LEU A 41 8.86 -34.70 -23.91
C LEU A 41 9.58 -33.73 -24.86
N LEU A 42 10.35 -32.80 -24.28
CA LEU A 42 11.72 -32.55 -24.75
C LEU A 42 12.62 -32.27 -23.54
N GLN A 43 13.33 -33.32 -23.14
CA GLN A 43 14.57 -33.23 -22.38
C GLN A 43 15.61 -32.49 -23.23
N ALA A 44 16.19 -31.42 -22.69
CA ALA A 44 17.48 -30.91 -23.14
C ALA A 44 18.40 -30.86 -21.94
N ALA A 45 19.16 -31.94 -21.77
CA ALA A 45 20.28 -32.01 -20.83
C ALA A 45 21.37 -31.05 -21.29
N LYS A 46 21.76 -30.10 -20.44
CA LYS A 46 23.03 -29.39 -20.57
C LYS A 46 23.87 -29.60 -19.31
N GLN A 47 25.09 -30.04 -19.58
CA GLN A 47 26.06 -30.60 -18.67
C GLN A 47 26.42 -29.67 -17.50
N VAL A 48 26.48 -30.28 -16.32
CA VAL A 48 27.17 -29.76 -15.14
C VAL A 48 28.68 -29.91 -15.37
N ARG A 49 29.42 -28.79 -15.33
CA ARG A 49 30.88 -28.78 -15.24
C ARG A 49 31.27 -28.41 -13.80
N PRO A 50 32.04 -29.23 -13.08
CA PRO A 50 32.51 -28.89 -11.76
C PRO A 50 33.71 -27.94 -11.84
N SER A 51 33.67 -26.84 -11.09
CA SER A 51 34.85 -25.99 -10.85
C SER A 51 34.95 -25.69 -9.35
N GLN A 52 36.20 -25.54 -8.94
CA GLN A 52 36.79 -25.90 -7.66
C GLN A 52 36.39 -25.00 -6.46
N PRO A 53 36.50 -25.52 -5.21
CA PRO A 53 36.19 -24.76 -4.00
C PRO A 53 37.30 -23.77 -3.64
N VAL A 54 36.94 -22.48 -3.58
CA VAL A 54 37.79 -21.41 -3.06
C VAL A 54 37.79 -21.44 -1.52
N LYS A 55 38.98 -21.63 -0.97
CA LYS A 55 39.32 -21.53 0.46
C LYS A 55 39.05 -20.11 0.98
N LYS A 56 38.26 -19.96 2.06
CA LYS A 56 38.42 -18.84 3.00
C LYS A 56 38.38 -19.33 4.45
N VAL A 57 39.34 -18.78 5.17
CA VAL A 57 39.86 -19.13 6.48
C VAL A 57 38.88 -18.70 7.57
N VAL A 58 38.59 -19.61 8.50
CA VAL A 58 37.99 -19.32 9.81
C VAL A 58 39.08 -19.60 10.86
N PRO A 59 39.46 -18.65 11.73
CA PRO A 59 40.37 -18.95 12.81
C PRO A 59 39.66 -19.67 13.95
N LYS A 60 40.42 -20.63 14.46
CA LYS A 60 40.14 -21.67 15.45
C LYS A 60 40.45 -21.13 16.84
N ASN A 61 39.65 -21.48 17.85
CA ASN A 61 40.21 -21.77 19.17
C ASN A 61 39.49 -22.95 19.84
N LYS A 62 40.32 -23.88 20.32
CA LYS A 62 40.06 -25.16 21.02
C LYS A 62 39.53 -24.85 22.45
N SER A 63 38.84 -25.73 23.17
CA SER A 63 39.22 -27.08 23.64
C SER A 63 37.99 -27.84 24.18
N SER A 64 37.76 -29.10 23.79
CA SER A 64 38.07 -30.34 24.56
C SER A 64 37.38 -30.48 25.92
N SER A 65 36.40 -31.40 26.05
CA SER A 65 36.58 -32.74 26.67
C SER A 65 35.24 -33.37 27.14
N ALA A 66 34.91 -34.53 26.56
CA ALA A 66 34.26 -35.75 27.08
C ALA A 66 32.96 -35.73 27.96
N PRO A 67 32.15 -36.82 27.90
CA PRO A 67 30.74 -36.85 28.31
C PRO A 67 30.52 -37.49 29.69
N ILE A 68 29.49 -37.05 30.42
CA ILE A 68 29.00 -37.77 31.61
C ILE A 68 27.47 -37.92 31.56
N LYS A 69 27.08 -39.14 31.96
CA LYS A 69 25.77 -39.79 31.94
C LYS A 69 24.64 -39.05 32.67
N ALA A 70 23.44 -39.44 32.25
CA ALA A 70 22.14 -39.19 32.84
C ALA A 70 22.09 -39.35 34.37
N SER A 71 21.35 -38.44 35.01
CA SER A 71 20.51 -38.78 36.16
C SER A 71 19.21 -37.99 36.08
N ILE A 72 18.12 -38.73 36.12
CA ILE A 72 16.75 -38.25 36.24
C ILE A 72 16.62 -37.68 37.65
N SER A 73 16.25 -36.41 37.76
CA SER A 73 15.65 -35.89 38.99
C SER A 73 14.47 -35.02 38.59
N ALA A 74 13.29 -35.60 38.79
CA ALA A 74 12.03 -34.90 38.76
C ALA A 74 12.04 -33.80 39.82
N LYS A 75 12.00 -32.55 39.39
CA LYS A 75 11.53 -31.45 40.23
C LYS A 75 10.72 -30.50 39.37
N ALA A 76 9.41 -30.72 39.41
CA ALA A 76 8.44 -29.73 39.01
C ALA A 76 8.67 -28.44 39.82
N PRO A 77 8.64 -27.26 39.18
CA PRO A 77 8.23 -26.04 39.83
C PRO A 77 6.77 -25.81 39.46
N THR A 78 5.89 -26.32 40.32
CA THR A 78 4.63 -25.66 40.63
C THR A 78 4.91 -24.23 41.05
N THR A 79 4.64 -23.28 40.16
CA THR A 79 4.02 -21.99 40.45
C THR A 79 3.73 -21.34 39.11
N ALA A 80 2.55 -21.64 38.58
CA ALA A 80 1.91 -20.78 37.61
C ALA A 80 1.79 -19.41 38.29
N SER A 81 2.56 -18.44 37.82
CA SER A 81 2.34 -17.05 38.17
C SER A 81 0.89 -16.70 37.78
N PRO A 82 0.15 -16.00 38.63
CA PRO A 82 -1.22 -15.62 38.31
C PRO A 82 -1.17 -14.78 37.04
N LEU A 83 -2.03 -15.11 36.07
CA LEU A 83 -2.25 -14.33 34.85
C LEU A 83 -2.83 -12.96 35.23
N VAL A 84 -2.00 -12.07 35.79
CA VAL A 84 -2.29 -10.65 35.87
C VAL A 84 -2.33 -10.18 34.43
N TYR A 85 -3.51 -9.78 33.97
CA TYR A 85 -3.72 -9.27 32.62
C TYR A 85 -2.89 -7.99 32.44
N LYS A 86 -1.63 -8.13 32.02
CA LYS A 86 -0.79 -6.99 31.67
C LYS A 86 -1.47 -6.28 30.51
N SER A 87 -1.71 -4.97 30.65
CA SER A 87 -2.22 -4.19 29.53
C SER A 87 -1.26 -4.34 28.34
N TYR A 88 -1.81 -4.39 27.13
CA TYR A 88 -1.02 -4.62 25.91
C TYR A 88 0.11 -3.58 25.76
N ALA A 89 -0.12 -2.35 26.23
CA ALA A 89 0.88 -1.29 26.31
C ALA A 89 2.09 -1.66 27.17
N LEU A 90 1.88 -2.23 28.37
CA LEU A 90 2.97 -2.67 29.24
C LEU A 90 3.76 -3.83 28.63
N SER A 91 3.07 -4.74 27.94
CA SER A 91 3.70 -5.87 27.24
C SER A 91 4.58 -5.41 26.06
N LEU A 92 4.22 -4.29 25.42
CA LEU A 92 5.04 -3.68 24.37
C LEU A 92 6.19 -2.85 24.95
N ALA A 93 5.98 -2.20 26.08
CA ALA A 93 6.99 -1.39 26.74
C ALA A 93 8.09 -2.22 27.41
N GLU A 94 7.81 -3.47 27.79
CA GLU A 94 8.80 -4.44 28.25
C GLU A 94 9.73 -4.94 27.12
N LYS A 95 9.31 -4.82 25.85
CA LYS A 95 10.15 -5.24 24.72
C LYS A 95 11.30 -4.26 24.53
N THR A 96 12.50 -4.79 24.30
CA THR A 96 13.71 -3.98 24.06
C THR A 96 13.79 -3.41 22.65
N HIS A 97 12.99 -3.92 21.71
CA HIS A 97 13.01 -3.49 20.31
C HIS A 97 11.78 -2.64 19.97
N PRO A 98 11.94 -1.58 19.15
CA PRO A 98 10.81 -0.84 18.61
C PRO A 98 9.94 -1.79 17.77
N THR A 99 8.63 -1.74 18.00
CA THR A 99 7.67 -2.62 17.33
C THR A 99 6.86 -1.81 16.31
N HIS A 100 6.92 -2.19 15.04
CA HIS A 100 6.09 -1.58 14.00
C HIS A 100 4.63 -2.01 14.19
N LEU A 101 3.75 -1.05 14.48
CA LEU A 101 2.32 -1.28 14.64
C LEU A 101 1.57 -1.18 13.31
N TYR A 102 2.00 -0.26 12.46
CA TYR A 102 1.41 -0.01 11.15
C TYR A 102 2.44 0.57 10.18
N GLU A 103 2.38 0.12 8.93
CA GLU A 103 3.12 0.68 7.79
C GLU A 103 2.15 0.87 6.63
N ALA A 104 2.07 2.10 6.13
CA ALA A 104 1.17 2.48 5.06
C ALA A 104 1.66 1.97 3.70
N PRO A 105 0.76 1.71 2.74
CA PRO A 105 1.16 1.34 1.40
C PRO A 105 1.83 2.50 0.67
N SER A 106 2.43 2.21 -0.47
CA SER A 106 3.04 3.22 -1.32
C SER A 106 1.97 4.15 -1.93
N HIS A 107 1.68 5.29 -1.28
CA HIS A 107 0.81 6.35 -1.83
C HIS A 107 1.41 7.16 -3.00
N THR A 108 2.45 6.66 -3.68
CA THR A 108 3.10 7.40 -4.77
C THR A 108 2.16 7.62 -5.95
N VAL A 109 1.42 6.58 -6.34
CA VAL A 109 0.40 6.65 -7.40
C VAL A 109 -0.73 7.59 -6.97
N TYR A 110 -1.21 7.48 -5.73
CA TYR A 110 -2.21 8.39 -5.18
C TYR A 110 -1.75 9.86 -5.23
N MET A 111 -0.52 10.16 -4.81
CA MET A 111 0.06 11.51 -4.87
C MET A 111 0.22 11.99 -6.32
N LEU A 112 0.70 11.11 -7.21
CA LEU A 112 0.84 11.42 -8.63
C LEU A 112 -0.52 11.74 -9.25
N THR A 113 -1.57 11.02 -8.90
CA THR A 113 -2.94 11.31 -9.35
C THR A 113 -3.41 12.66 -8.82
N CYS A 114 -3.28 12.92 -7.52
CA CYS A 114 -3.67 14.22 -6.94
C CYS A 114 -2.96 15.40 -7.63
N TYR A 115 -1.63 15.33 -7.75
CA TYR A 115 -0.85 16.41 -8.35
C TYR A 115 -1.03 16.50 -9.86
N GLY A 116 -1.16 15.36 -10.55
CA GLY A 116 -1.42 15.31 -11.99
C GLY A 116 -2.78 15.90 -12.34
N THR A 117 -3.84 15.51 -11.62
CA THR A 117 -5.18 16.07 -11.82
C THR A 117 -5.24 17.54 -11.41
N ALA A 118 -4.61 17.93 -10.30
CA ALA A 118 -4.54 19.34 -9.92
C ALA A 118 -3.80 20.18 -10.99
N GLY A 119 -2.66 19.70 -11.48
CA GLY A 119 -1.90 20.36 -12.55
C GLY A 119 -2.71 20.49 -13.84
N PHE A 120 -3.48 19.46 -14.19
CA PHE A 120 -4.42 19.52 -15.31
C PHE A 120 -5.51 20.59 -15.10
N CYS A 121 -6.13 20.63 -13.90
CA CYS A 121 -7.14 21.62 -13.57
C CYS A 121 -6.59 23.06 -13.64
N PHE A 122 -5.39 23.31 -13.12
CA PHE A 122 -4.76 24.64 -13.18
C PHE A 122 -4.37 25.02 -14.61
N THR A 123 -3.81 24.08 -15.37
CA THR A 123 -3.43 24.33 -16.77
C THR A 123 -4.66 24.63 -17.62
N TYR A 124 -5.73 23.84 -17.46
CA TYR A 124 -7.01 24.09 -18.14
C TYR A 124 -7.61 25.43 -17.73
N ALA A 125 -7.62 25.76 -16.42
CA ALA A 125 -8.12 27.05 -15.94
C ALA A 125 -7.33 28.21 -16.55
N ALA A 126 -6.01 28.15 -16.58
CA ALA A 126 -5.15 29.19 -17.13
C ALA A 126 -5.36 29.37 -18.65
N ILE A 127 -5.36 28.28 -19.42
CA ILE A 127 -5.57 28.33 -20.88
C ILE A 127 -6.98 28.82 -21.18
N SER A 128 -7.99 28.29 -20.49
CA SER A 128 -9.39 28.69 -20.72
C SER A 128 -9.63 30.14 -20.35
N PHE A 129 -9.06 30.63 -19.24
CA PHE A 129 -9.13 32.03 -18.86
C PHE A 129 -8.44 32.92 -19.89
N TRP A 130 -7.22 32.56 -20.33
CA TRP A 130 -6.50 33.34 -21.32
C TRP A 130 -7.24 33.41 -22.66
N SER A 131 -7.67 32.27 -23.20
CA SER A 131 -8.31 32.21 -24.51
C SER A 131 -9.74 32.75 -24.51
N ASN A 132 -10.54 32.51 -23.47
CA ASN A 132 -11.96 32.85 -23.48
C ASN A 132 -12.32 34.15 -22.76
N TYR A 133 -11.51 34.60 -21.80
CA TYR A 133 -11.77 35.84 -21.06
C TYR A 133 -10.96 37.01 -21.62
N MET A 134 -9.64 36.84 -21.83
CA MET A 134 -8.78 37.92 -22.32
C MET A 134 -8.88 38.13 -23.84
N LEU A 135 -9.03 37.05 -24.60
CA LEU A 135 -9.12 37.06 -26.07
C LEU A 135 -10.57 36.85 -26.57
N ALA A 136 -11.55 37.31 -25.79
CA ALA A 136 -12.96 37.18 -26.16
C ALA A 136 -13.25 37.94 -27.48
N PRO A 137 -13.89 37.30 -28.48
CA PRO A 137 -14.33 38.00 -29.68
C PRO A 137 -15.31 39.13 -29.30
N PRO A 138 -15.22 40.31 -29.93
CA PRO A 138 -16.08 41.44 -29.60
C PRO A 138 -17.57 41.20 -29.95
N ASP A 139 -17.86 40.14 -30.69
CA ASP A 139 -19.21 39.73 -31.13
C ASP A 139 -19.94 38.83 -30.11
N LEU A 140 -19.32 38.54 -28.96
CA LEU A 140 -19.96 37.74 -27.90
C LEU A 140 -20.73 38.60 -26.91
N ALA A 141 -21.87 38.08 -26.45
CA ALA A 141 -22.60 38.68 -25.34
C ALA A 141 -21.71 38.79 -24.10
N THR A 142 -21.72 39.95 -23.44
CA THR A 142 -20.81 40.30 -22.33
C THR A 142 -20.87 39.35 -21.14
N TRP A 143 -21.98 38.62 -20.95
CA TRP A 143 -22.11 37.61 -19.90
C TRP A 143 -21.30 36.34 -20.19
N VAL A 144 -21.03 36.01 -21.46
CA VAL A 144 -20.38 34.75 -21.86
C VAL A 144 -18.93 34.69 -21.38
N PRO A 145 -18.08 35.72 -21.60
CA PRO A 145 -16.73 35.72 -21.03
C PRO A 145 -16.76 35.66 -19.51
N VAL A 146 -17.69 36.36 -18.84
CA VAL A 146 -17.84 36.35 -17.38
C VAL A 146 -18.16 34.94 -16.86
N ALA A 147 -19.09 34.23 -17.52
CA ALA A 147 -19.42 32.85 -17.16
C ALA A 147 -18.23 31.90 -17.38
N LEU A 148 -17.51 32.03 -18.50
CA LEU A 148 -16.32 31.24 -18.80
C LEU A 148 -15.18 31.51 -17.80
N GLY A 149 -15.03 32.78 -17.37
CA GLY A 149 -14.16 33.17 -16.27
C GLY A 149 -14.55 32.49 -14.96
N GLY A 150 -15.85 32.46 -14.64
CA GLY A 150 -16.37 31.75 -13.46
C GLY A 150 -16.06 30.25 -13.47
N VAL A 151 -16.17 29.58 -14.62
CA VAL A 151 -15.80 28.16 -14.78
C VAL A 151 -14.29 27.97 -14.55
N SER A 152 -13.45 28.86 -15.05
CA SER A 152 -12.00 28.79 -14.81
C SER A 152 -11.65 28.93 -13.33
N PHE A 153 -12.33 29.83 -12.60
CA PHE A 153 -12.17 29.99 -11.16
C PHE A 153 -12.60 28.74 -10.37
N LEU A 154 -13.76 28.16 -10.71
CA LEU A 154 -14.24 26.93 -10.08
C LEU A 154 -13.25 25.78 -10.31
N MET A 155 -12.70 25.68 -11.52
CA MET A 155 -11.69 24.67 -11.85
C MET A 155 -10.38 24.88 -11.05
N ALA A 156 -9.96 26.13 -10.83
CA ALA A 156 -8.81 26.43 -9.99
C ALA A 156 -9.06 26.07 -8.51
N CYS A 157 -10.26 26.33 -7.98
CA CYS A 157 -10.67 25.89 -6.65
C CYS A 157 -10.65 24.37 -6.51
N LEU A 158 -11.14 23.64 -7.53
CA LEU A 158 -11.07 22.18 -7.59
C LEU A 158 -9.62 21.68 -7.59
N GLY A 159 -8.75 22.32 -8.38
CA GLY A 159 -7.31 22.05 -8.38
C GLY A 159 -6.68 22.24 -7.00
N GLY A 160 -7.00 23.35 -6.31
CA GLY A 160 -6.54 23.63 -4.95
C GLY A 160 -7.00 22.57 -3.94
N TRP A 161 -8.26 22.13 -4.04
CA TRP A 161 -8.78 21.05 -3.21
C TRP A 161 -8.03 19.72 -3.40
N LEU A 162 -7.66 19.39 -4.65
CA LEU A 162 -6.91 18.18 -4.97
C LEU A 162 -5.45 18.23 -4.47
N VAL A 163 -4.79 19.39 -4.53
CA VAL A 163 -3.45 19.60 -3.95
C VAL A 163 -3.47 19.36 -2.43
N LEU A 164 -4.56 19.73 -1.76
CA LEU A 164 -4.73 19.50 -0.32
C LEU A 164 -5.15 18.06 0.02
N GLY A 165 -5.53 17.24 -0.97
CA GLY A 165 -5.87 15.83 -0.83
C GLY A 165 -4.84 15.00 -0.05
N PRO A 166 -3.57 14.95 -0.48
CA PRO A 166 -2.51 14.15 0.15
C PRO A 166 -1.97 14.71 1.48
N THR A 167 -2.56 15.78 2.02
CA THR A 167 -2.12 16.34 3.30
C THR A 167 -2.44 15.40 4.47
N ARG A 168 -1.55 15.41 5.48
CA ARG A 168 -1.70 14.71 6.77
C ARG A 168 -1.86 13.19 6.66
N LEU A 169 -1.22 12.56 5.68
CA LEU A 169 -1.14 11.10 5.57
C LEU A 169 -0.10 10.52 6.54
N VAL A 170 -0.50 9.54 7.34
CA VAL A 170 0.41 8.76 8.20
C VAL A 170 1.12 7.72 7.36
N LYS A 171 2.44 7.63 7.50
CA LYS A 171 3.27 6.63 6.83
C LYS A 171 3.52 5.41 7.72
N SER A 172 3.93 5.62 8.97
CA SER A 172 4.25 4.53 9.88
C SER A 172 3.89 4.89 11.31
N LEU A 173 3.50 3.88 12.08
CA LEU A 173 3.27 3.96 13.51
C LEU A 173 4.17 2.92 14.18
N VAL A 174 5.11 3.40 15.00
CA VAL A 174 6.10 2.55 15.67
C VAL A 174 5.97 2.74 17.17
N ALA A 175 5.72 1.65 17.89
CA ALA A 175 5.78 1.61 19.33
C ALA A 175 7.25 1.58 19.78
N VAL A 176 7.70 2.66 20.42
CA VAL A 176 9.06 2.80 20.95
C VAL A 176 9.00 2.77 22.48
N PRO A 177 9.71 1.83 23.14
CA PRO A 177 9.83 1.83 24.59
C PRO A 177 10.66 3.04 25.04
N ARG A 178 10.22 3.77 26.08
CA ARG A 178 10.94 4.97 26.59
C ARG A 178 12.38 4.66 27.00
N ASN A 179 12.64 3.43 27.47
CA ASN A 179 13.98 2.94 27.81
C ASN A 179 14.95 2.93 26.62
N VAL A 180 14.47 2.77 25.38
CA VAL A 180 15.29 2.74 24.16
C VAL A 180 15.55 4.15 23.61
N GLN A 181 14.64 5.09 23.85
CA GLN A 181 14.87 6.50 23.49
C GLN A 181 15.98 7.12 24.34
N MET A 182 16.06 6.77 25.63
CA MET A 182 17.18 7.20 26.50
C MET A 182 18.54 6.70 26.00
N ILE A 183 18.58 5.61 25.23
CA ILE A 183 19.81 5.05 24.65
C ILE A 183 20.18 5.72 23.31
N LYS A 184 19.21 6.27 22.56
CA LYS A 184 19.44 6.90 21.25
C LYS A 184 19.52 8.42 21.26
N GLY A 185 18.96 9.10 22.27
CA GLY A 185 19.03 10.54 22.44
C GLY A 185 19.58 10.85 23.83
N GLY A 186 20.87 11.19 23.91
CA GLY A 186 21.48 11.60 25.16
C GLY A 186 20.76 12.81 25.78
N LEU A 187 20.65 12.78 27.11
CA LEU A 187 20.26 13.86 28.02
C LEU A 187 18.75 13.97 28.39
N ALA A 188 18.35 13.23 29.44
CA ALA A 188 17.36 13.71 30.42
C ALA A 188 17.58 13.01 31.78
N LYS A 189 17.53 13.79 32.88
CA LYS A 189 17.78 13.41 34.28
C LYS A 189 17.01 12.16 34.75
N PRO A 190 17.62 11.26 35.56
CA PRO A 190 16.88 10.26 36.31
C PRO A 190 16.30 10.95 37.56
N GLY A 191 14.98 11.05 37.64
CA GLY A 191 14.33 11.72 38.74
C GLY A 191 12.87 11.32 38.84
N ASP A 192 12.63 10.41 39.77
CA ASP A 192 11.40 10.18 40.54
C ASP A 192 10.43 9.07 40.10
N GLY A 193 10.31 8.09 41.00
CA GLY A 193 9.10 7.32 41.34
C GLY A 193 8.38 6.48 40.30
N SER A 194 8.48 5.15 40.44
CA SER A 194 7.69 4.09 39.78
C SER A 194 8.15 3.66 38.39
N ILE A 195 8.71 2.45 38.30
CA ILE A 195 9.11 1.75 37.07
C ILE A 195 7.84 1.29 36.35
N VAL A 196 7.04 2.23 35.82
CA VAL A 196 6.04 1.90 34.82
C VAL A 196 6.73 2.05 33.46
N PRO A 197 6.88 0.97 32.69
CA PRO A 197 7.46 1.08 31.36
C PRO A 197 6.50 1.89 30.49
N GLU A 198 6.79 3.18 30.30
CA GLU A 198 5.96 4.08 29.51
C GLU A 198 6.23 3.86 28.02
N LEU A 199 5.16 3.59 27.27
CA LEU A 199 5.21 3.39 25.83
C LEU A 199 4.99 4.72 25.11
N GLN A 200 5.84 5.05 24.13
CA GLN A 200 5.59 6.16 23.21
C GLN A 200 5.39 5.64 21.79
N ILE A 201 4.46 6.22 21.06
CA ILE A 201 4.22 5.89 19.65
C ILE A 201 4.87 6.97 18.80
N GLU A 202 5.86 6.58 18.01
CA GLU A 202 6.42 7.41 16.95
C GLU A 202 5.46 7.40 15.77
N VAL A 203 4.92 8.59 15.45
CA VAL A 203 4.08 8.82 14.28
C VAL A 203 4.94 9.45 13.20
N GLU A 204 5.22 8.70 12.14
CA GLU A 204 5.90 9.22 10.96
C GLU A 204 4.86 9.67 9.93
N LEU A 205 4.86 10.96 9.61
CA LEU A 205 4.02 11.51 8.55
C LEU A 205 4.70 11.40 7.19
N LYS A 206 3.87 11.25 6.16
CA LYS A 206 4.34 11.29 4.79
C LYS A 206 4.68 12.72 4.38
N LYS A 207 5.65 12.86 3.48
CA LYS A 207 6.00 14.15 2.88
C LYS A 207 4.80 14.67 2.10
N MET A 208 4.44 15.93 2.34
CA MET A 208 3.38 16.60 1.59
C MET A 208 3.80 16.76 0.13
N PHE A 209 4.96 17.37 -0.11
CA PHE A 209 5.53 17.48 -1.45
C PHE A 209 6.56 16.36 -1.73
N PRO A 210 6.60 15.81 -2.95
CA PRO A 210 7.59 14.80 -3.36
C PRO A 210 8.99 15.40 -3.59
N VAL A 211 9.37 16.43 -2.82
CA VAL A 211 10.66 17.09 -2.93
C VAL A 211 11.69 16.30 -2.10
N PRO A 212 12.87 15.97 -2.67
CA PRO A 212 13.87 15.14 -1.98
C PRO A 212 14.39 15.78 -0.69
N PHE A 213 14.45 17.12 -0.63
CA PHE A 213 15.12 17.87 0.45
C PHE A 213 14.33 18.04 1.76
N PHE A 214 13.01 17.88 1.77
CA PHE A 214 12.24 18.04 3.01
C PHE A 214 12.27 16.76 3.87
N PRO A 215 12.70 16.82 5.15
CA PRO A 215 12.66 15.67 6.04
C PRO A 215 11.22 15.28 6.37
N ARG A 216 11.00 14.01 6.71
CA ARG A 216 9.68 13.52 7.16
C ARG A 216 9.44 14.01 8.59
N ARG A 217 8.25 14.56 8.85
CA ARG A 217 7.86 14.99 10.19
C ARG A 217 7.58 13.76 11.05
N LYS A 218 8.32 13.63 12.15
CA LYS A 218 8.17 12.59 13.17
C LYS A 218 7.86 13.25 14.50
N PHE A 219 6.94 12.68 15.25
CA PHE A 219 6.63 13.13 16.60
C PHE A 219 6.21 11.96 17.47
N TYR A 220 6.42 12.10 18.78
CA TYR A 220 6.17 11.07 19.76
C TYR A 220 4.89 11.39 20.53
N VAL A 221 4.02 10.39 20.65
CA VAL A 221 2.68 10.53 21.20
C VAL A 221 2.41 9.43 22.19
N LYS A 222 1.71 9.73 23.28
CA LYS A 222 1.26 8.69 24.22
C LYS A 222 0.12 7.88 23.60
N PRO A 223 0.02 6.56 23.85
CA PRO A 223 -1.06 5.73 23.31
C PRO A 223 -2.47 6.27 23.60
N GLU A 224 -2.65 6.92 24.76
CA GLU A 224 -3.93 7.47 25.20
C GLU A 224 -4.41 8.70 24.43
N GLU A 225 -3.51 9.37 23.70
CA GLU A 225 -3.78 10.57 22.90
C GLU A 225 -4.15 10.23 21.44
N ILE A 226 -4.18 8.93 21.10
CA ILE A 226 -4.58 8.43 19.78
C ILE A 226 -6.04 8.00 19.84
N GLU A 227 -6.88 8.71 19.11
CA GLU A 227 -8.29 8.39 18.92
C GLU A 227 -8.54 7.88 17.50
N LEU A 228 -9.04 6.65 17.38
CA LEU A 228 -9.47 6.06 16.12
C LEU A 228 -10.95 6.33 15.89
N SER A 229 -11.32 6.73 14.67
CA SER A 229 -12.74 6.89 14.32
C SER A 229 -13.48 5.56 14.24
N HIS A 230 -12.80 4.50 13.79
CA HIS A 230 -13.34 3.15 13.65
C HIS A 230 -12.28 2.12 14.01
N ARG A 231 -12.70 0.87 14.24
CA ARG A 231 -11.75 -0.25 14.42
C ARG A 231 -10.91 -0.43 13.16
N PHE A 232 -9.60 -0.54 13.35
CA PHE A 232 -8.64 -0.72 12.27
C PHE A 232 -8.83 -2.08 11.58
N VAL A 233 -9.21 -3.09 12.35
CA VAL A 233 -9.46 -4.44 11.86
C VAL A 233 -10.78 -4.44 11.08
N PRO A 234 -10.78 -4.70 9.76
CA PRO A 234 -12.04 -4.98 9.08
C PRO A 234 -12.68 -6.17 9.79
N VAL A 235 -14.00 -6.13 10.02
CA VAL A 235 -14.76 -7.25 10.61
C VAL A 235 -14.72 -8.41 9.62
N ASN A 236 -13.58 -9.12 9.59
CA ASN A 236 -13.29 -10.11 8.59
C ASN A 236 -13.61 -11.49 9.15
N LYS A 237 -14.33 -12.26 8.32
CA LYS A 237 -14.54 -13.70 8.46
C LYS A 237 -13.21 -14.34 8.84
N ARG A 238 -13.17 -15.17 9.89
CA ARG A 238 -11.96 -15.90 10.28
C ARG A 238 -11.54 -16.80 9.11
N ILE A 239 -10.61 -16.34 8.28
CA ILE A 239 -10.05 -17.13 7.19
C ILE A 239 -9.30 -18.28 7.85
N SER A 240 -9.60 -19.51 7.45
CA SER A 240 -8.95 -20.68 8.01
C SER A 240 -7.45 -20.65 7.68
N ILE A 241 -6.62 -21.25 8.55
CA ILE A 241 -5.16 -21.33 8.31
C ILE A 241 -4.87 -22.04 6.99
N GLN A 242 -5.69 -23.03 6.61
CA GLN A 242 -5.60 -23.73 5.33
C GLN A 242 -5.86 -22.80 4.14
N GLU A 243 -6.96 -22.03 4.16
CA GLU A 243 -7.27 -21.06 3.10
C GLU A 243 -6.16 -20.00 2.94
N SER A 244 -5.55 -19.55 4.03
CA SER A 244 -4.44 -18.58 3.96
C SER A 244 -3.21 -19.16 3.25
N ARG A 245 -2.90 -20.44 3.50
CA ARG A 245 -1.78 -21.14 2.85
C ARG A 245 -2.07 -21.39 1.38
N GLU A 246 -3.30 -21.73 1.02
CA GLU A 246 -3.72 -21.90 -0.36
C GLU A 246 -3.64 -20.59 -1.15
N ARG A 247 -4.13 -19.49 -0.59
CA ARG A 247 -3.99 -18.16 -1.20
C ARG A 247 -2.53 -17.77 -1.40
N ALA A 248 -1.68 -17.99 -0.39
CA ALA A 248 -0.24 -17.72 -0.52
C ALA A 248 0.41 -18.54 -1.66
N LYS A 249 0.02 -19.81 -1.82
CA LYS A 249 0.48 -20.64 -2.95
C LYS A 249 -0.03 -20.12 -4.28
N LEU A 250 -1.31 -19.75 -4.39
CA LEU A 250 -1.90 -19.19 -5.60
C LEU A 250 -1.20 -17.88 -6.01
N GLU A 251 -0.98 -16.97 -5.06
CA GLU A 251 -0.25 -15.71 -5.29
C GLU A 251 1.19 -15.95 -5.72
N ALA A 252 1.89 -16.93 -5.14
CA ALA A 252 3.24 -17.29 -5.54
C ALA A 252 3.29 -17.82 -6.97
N MET A 253 2.32 -18.67 -7.34
CA MET A 253 2.19 -19.19 -8.70
C MET A 253 1.85 -18.08 -9.70
N GLU A 254 0.95 -17.16 -9.35
CA GLU A 254 0.61 -16.03 -10.21
C GLU A 254 1.82 -15.10 -10.42
N LYS A 255 2.58 -14.80 -9.35
CA LYS A 255 3.82 -14.02 -9.45
C LYS A 255 4.84 -14.69 -10.36
N ALA A 256 5.04 -16.01 -10.23
CA ALA A 256 5.93 -16.76 -11.12
C ALA A 256 5.51 -16.65 -12.59
N ARG A 257 4.21 -16.83 -12.89
CA ARG A 257 3.66 -16.67 -14.25
C ARG A 257 3.87 -15.26 -14.81
N LEU A 258 3.66 -14.23 -13.98
CA LEU A 258 3.87 -12.84 -14.41
C LEU A 258 5.34 -12.57 -14.74
N LEU A 259 6.28 -13.12 -13.97
CA LEU A 259 7.73 -12.99 -14.23
C LEU A 259 8.14 -13.71 -15.52
N GLU A 260 7.65 -14.92 -15.75
CA GLU A 260 7.87 -15.65 -16.99
C GLU A 260 7.32 -14.89 -18.20
N TYR A 261 6.12 -14.33 -18.06
CA TYR A 261 5.50 -13.51 -19.10
C TYR A 261 6.32 -12.25 -19.39
N GLU A 262 6.79 -11.54 -18.35
CA GLU A 262 7.65 -10.36 -18.52
C GLU A 262 8.96 -10.70 -19.24
N ARG A 263 9.56 -11.84 -18.93
CA ARG A 263 10.78 -12.32 -19.59
C ARG A 263 10.56 -12.58 -21.08
N ASN A 264 9.39 -13.12 -21.44
CA ASN A 264 9.06 -13.45 -22.82
C ASN A 264 8.62 -12.23 -23.65
N HIS A 265 8.19 -11.13 -22.99
CA HIS A 265 7.57 -9.97 -23.64
C HIS A 265 8.25 -8.66 -23.25
N ILE A 266 9.57 -8.57 -23.48
CA ILE A 266 10.38 -7.42 -23.08
C ILE A 266 9.96 -6.15 -23.84
N LEU A 267 9.74 -6.24 -25.16
CA LEU A 267 9.42 -5.08 -26.00
C LEU A 267 8.02 -4.49 -25.75
N THR A 268 7.06 -5.31 -25.33
CA THR A 268 5.70 -4.85 -24.98
C THR A 268 5.55 -4.53 -23.50
N SER A 269 6.54 -4.88 -22.67
CA SER A 269 6.56 -4.58 -21.24
C SER A 269 6.37 -3.09 -20.89
N PRO A 270 6.98 -2.09 -21.58
CA PRO A 270 6.76 -0.69 -21.22
C PRO A 270 5.32 -0.24 -21.47
N PHE A 271 4.72 -0.61 -22.60
CA PHE A 271 3.35 -0.26 -22.94
C PHE A 271 2.35 -0.87 -21.95
N ARG A 272 2.56 -2.14 -21.56
CA ARG A 272 1.72 -2.83 -20.58
C ARG A 272 1.86 -2.22 -19.18
N ARG A 273 3.07 -1.87 -18.75
CA ARG A 273 3.30 -1.19 -17.47
C ARG A 273 2.63 0.18 -17.46
N MET A 274 2.66 0.89 -18.59
CA MET A 274 1.98 2.17 -18.74
C MET A 274 0.45 2.01 -18.67
N SER A 275 -0.15 1.02 -19.35
CA SER A 275 -1.59 0.79 -19.24
C SER A 275 -2.03 0.37 -17.84
N GLN A 276 -1.24 -0.48 -17.16
CA GLN A 276 -1.46 -0.83 -15.76
C GLN A 276 -1.33 0.37 -14.83
N LEU A 277 -0.35 1.25 -15.06
CA LEU A 277 -0.19 2.49 -14.32
C LEU A 277 -1.42 3.39 -14.54
N THR A 278 -1.87 3.57 -15.78
CA THR A 278 -3.06 4.37 -16.09
C THR A 278 -4.31 3.82 -15.40
N PHE A 279 -4.54 2.50 -15.44
CA PHE A 279 -5.67 1.88 -14.74
C PHE A 279 -5.59 2.05 -13.22
N LYS A 280 -4.38 1.92 -12.64
CA LYS A 280 -4.14 2.22 -11.23
C LYS A 280 -4.41 3.69 -10.90
N MET A 281 -3.96 4.61 -11.75
CA MET A 281 -4.22 6.04 -11.60
C MET A 281 -5.72 6.35 -11.62
N PHE A 282 -6.52 5.70 -12.49
CA PHE A 282 -7.98 5.84 -12.49
C PHE A 282 -8.64 5.29 -11.23
N THR A 283 -8.17 4.14 -10.75
CA THR A 283 -8.68 3.55 -9.51
C THR A 283 -8.37 4.45 -8.31
N GLU A 284 -7.14 4.97 -8.24
CA GLU A 284 -6.75 5.96 -7.24
C GLU A 284 -7.47 7.30 -7.44
N LEU A 285 -7.81 7.70 -8.67
CA LEU A 285 -8.59 8.91 -8.92
C LEU A 285 -9.97 8.78 -8.30
N LYS A 286 -10.67 7.67 -8.56
CA LYS A 286 -11.93 7.37 -7.85
C LYS A 286 -11.73 7.51 -6.34
N ARG A 287 -10.66 6.91 -5.81
CA ARG A 287 -10.31 6.95 -4.40
C ARG A 287 -10.05 8.36 -3.86
N VAL A 288 -9.45 9.26 -4.65
CA VAL A 288 -9.24 10.67 -4.28
C VAL A 288 -10.59 11.36 -4.10
N TRP A 289 -11.53 11.13 -5.01
CA TRP A 289 -12.85 11.74 -5.00
C TRP A 289 -13.75 11.19 -3.89
N THR A 290 -13.81 9.88 -3.75
CA THR A 290 -14.67 9.22 -2.75
C THR A 290 -14.04 9.13 -1.36
N ARG A 291 -12.73 9.36 -1.25
CA ARG A 291 -11.92 9.16 -0.04
C ARG A 291 -12.03 7.74 0.53
N GLU A 292 -12.30 6.77 -0.34
CA GLU A 292 -12.42 5.36 0.02
C GLU A 292 -11.13 4.81 0.63
N GLY A 293 -11.26 3.96 1.64
CA GLY A 293 -10.13 3.29 2.30
C GLY A 293 -9.23 4.20 3.15
N MET A 294 -9.62 5.46 3.39
CA MET A 294 -8.94 6.36 4.33
C MET A 294 -9.73 6.46 5.63
N MET A 295 -9.08 6.15 6.74
CA MET A 295 -9.61 6.40 8.08
C MET A 295 -9.03 7.67 8.67
N ARG A 296 -9.87 8.39 9.42
CA ARG A 296 -9.44 9.56 10.18
C ARG A 296 -8.97 9.12 11.55
N VAL A 297 -7.79 9.55 11.93
CA VAL A 297 -7.20 9.31 13.25
C VAL A 297 -6.90 10.66 13.86
N ASP A 298 -7.46 10.90 15.03
CA ASP A 298 -7.25 12.12 15.78
C ASP A 298 -6.07 11.88 16.73
N ILE A 299 -5.00 12.65 16.54
CA ILE A 299 -3.76 12.54 17.32
C ILE A 299 -3.47 13.93 17.88
N GLN A 300 -3.41 14.09 19.21
CA GLN A 300 -3.19 15.39 19.85
C GLN A 300 -4.15 16.48 19.35
N ASN A 301 -5.44 16.14 19.25
CA ASN A 301 -6.50 17.01 18.73
C ASN A 301 -6.32 17.46 17.26
N GLN A 302 -5.39 16.84 16.51
CA GLN A 302 -5.20 17.05 15.07
C GLN A 302 -5.68 15.85 14.28
N ARG A 303 -6.44 16.11 13.21
CA ARG A 303 -6.96 15.06 12.32
C ARG A 303 -5.90 14.64 11.30
N TYR A 304 -5.56 13.36 11.32
CA TYR A 304 -4.69 12.68 10.35
C TYR A 304 -5.46 11.64 9.55
N LYS A 305 -4.91 11.26 8.40
CA LYS A 305 -5.49 10.26 7.49
C LYS A 305 -4.59 9.03 7.46
N VAL A 306 -5.18 7.85 7.65
CA VAL A 306 -4.51 6.55 7.64
C VAL A 306 -5.16 5.66 6.59
N ASP A 307 -4.37 4.96 5.79
CA ASP A 307 -4.87 4.08 4.73
C ASP A 307 -5.06 2.65 5.27
N ILE A 308 -6.31 2.15 5.26
CA ILE A 308 -6.63 0.79 5.74
C ILE A 308 -6.56 -0.24 4.60
N SER A 309 -6.76 0.15 3.33
CA SER A 309 -7.03 -0.81 2.26
C SER A 309 -5.82 -1.63 1.80
N GLY A 310 -4.60 -1.12 1.99
CA GLY A 310 -3.38 -1.78 1.51
C GLY A 310 -2.19 -1.75 2.46
N GLY A 311 -2.37 -1.22 3.67
CA GLY A 311 -1.28 -1.12 4.66
C GLY A 311 -1.02 -2.44 5.36
N TRP A 312 0.22 -2.62 5.81
CA TRP A 312 0.55 -3.68 6.75
C TRP A 312 0.25 -3.20 8.17
N ALA A 313 -0.45 -4.01 8.95
CA ALA A 313 -0.76 -3.72 10.35
C ALA A 313 -0.47 -4.94 11.22
N LEU A 314 0.11 -4.69 12.40
CA LEU A 314 0.42 -5.75 13.36
C LEU A 314 -0.87 -6.43 13.83
N GLU A 315 -0.90 -7.77 13.77
CA GLU A 315 -2.10 -8.57 14.04
C GLU A 315 -3.33 -8.14 13.21
N GLY A 316 -3.11 -7.61 11.99
CA GLY A 316 -4.18 -7.13 11.13
C GLY A 316 -4.91 -5.89 11.65
N GLY A 317 -4.30 -5.13 12.57
CA GLY A 317 -4.87 -3.93 13.18
C GLY A 317 -5.26 -4.08 14.65
N ARG A 318 -5.34 -5.32 15.17
CA ARG A 318 -5.79 -5.60 16.55
C ARG A 318 -4.86 -4.99 17.59
N ALA A 319 -3.57 -4.96 17.30
CA ALA A 319 -2.58 -4.33 18.15
C ALA A 319 -2.89 -2.85 18.36
N LEU A 320 -3.30 -2.15 17.30
CA LEU A 320 -3.59 -0.72 17.34
C LEU A 320 -4.92 -0.44 18.03
N ASP A 321 -5.94 -1.27 17.77
CA ASP A 321 -7.25 -1.20 18.42
C ASP A 321 -7.18 -1.42 19.95
N ARG A 322 -6.19 -2.17 20.44
CA ARG A 322 -5.95 -2.38 21.88
C ARG A 322 -5.21 -1.22 22.56
N LEU A 323 -4.49 -0.41 21.79
CA LEU A 323 -3.66 0.69 22.30
C LEU A 323 -4.36 2.03 22.24
N ALA A 324 -5.11 2.28 21.17
CA ALA A 324 -5.78 3.54 20.92
C ALA A 324 -7.20 3.56 21.51
N LYS A 325 -7.69 4.74 21.84
CA LYS A 325 -9.10 4.94 22.22
C LYS A 325 -9.94 4.91 20.95
N ILE A 326 -11.04 4.16 20.96
CA ILE A 326 -11.99 4.14 19.85
C ILE A 326 -13.07 5.18 20.17
N LYS A 327 -13.26 6.14 19.28
CA LYS A 327 -14.34 7.11 19.38
C LYS A 327 -15.66 6.38 19.14
N ALA A 328 -16.45 6.26 20.20
CA ALA A 328 -17.75 5.58 20.17
C ALA A 328 -18.78 6.34 19.34
#